data_AF-A0A847JPJ3-F1
#
_entry.id   AF-A0A847JPJ3-F1
#
_cell.length_a   1.000
_cell.length_b   1.000
_cell.length_c   1.000
_cell.angle_alpha   90.00
_cell.angle_beta   90.00
_cell.angle_gamma   90.00
#
_symmetry.space_group_name_H-M   'P 1'
#
loop_
_entity.id
_entity.type
_entity.pdbx_description
1 polymer ?
#
loop_
_entity_poly.entity_id
_entity_poly.type
_entity_poly.pdbx_seq_one_letter_code
_entity_poly.pdbx_strand_id
1 'polypeptide(L)'
;MAGYERPDYWTLRAKKEGYPARSVYKLEEIVRKFGLLNGLDGRRGTPERSQTGTGTGPAILDVGAAPGSWSLWLLRQMKGRGTLMAVDIQDLDIVPQIEA
;
A
#
# COMPACT_ATOMS: atom_id res chain seq x y z
N MET A 1 17.89 27.27 -15.64
CA MET A 1 16.52 26.76 -15.40
C MET A 1 16.46 25.38 -16.06
N ALA A 2 16.71 24.31 -15.29
CA ALA A 2 16.77 22.96 -15.84
C ALA A 2 15.39 22.62 -16.42
N GLY A 3 15.36 22.24 -17.70
CA GLY A 3 14.13 21.96 -18.43
C GLY A 3 13.35 20.84 -17.75
N TYR A 4 12.02 21.00 -17.72
CA TYR A 4 11.11 19.96 -17.25
C TYR A 4 11.39 18.66 -18.02
N GLU A 5 12.06 17.71 -17.36
CA GLU A 5 12.18 16.35 -17.86
C GLU A 5 10.75 15.79 -17.98
N ARG A 6 10.45 15.25 -19.16
CA ARG A 6 9.16 14.61 -19.41
C ARG A 6 8.91 13.56 -18.31
N PRO A 7 7.69 13.47 -17.76
CA PRO A 7 7.38 12.45 -16.76
C PRO A 7 7.77 11.08 -17.29
N ASP A 8 8.57 10.35 -16.53
CA ASP A 8 9.01 9.03 -16.93
C ASP A 8 7.84 8.03 -16.98
N TYR A 9 8.08 6.87 -17.61
CA TYR A 9 7.08 5.82 -17.76
C TYR A 9 6.36 5.47 -16.44
N TRP A 10 7.08 5.35 -15.33
CA TRP A 10 6.50 4.97 -14.04
C TRP A 10 5.68 6.09 -13.42
N THR A 11 6.07 7.34 -13.63
CA THR A 11 5.25 8.50 -13.22
C THR A 11 3.92 8.52 -13.97
N LEU A 12 3.95 8.31 -15.29
CA LEU A 12 2.73 8.23 -16.11
C LEU A 12 1.86 7.03 -15.71
N ARG A 13 2.46 5.88 -15.46
CA ARG A 13 1.76 4.67 -15.03
C ARG A 13 1.09 4.85 -13.67
N ALA A 14 1.80 5.40 -12.69
CA ALA A 14 1.25 5.65 -11.35
C ALA A 14 0.03 6.57 -11.42
N LYS A 15 0.14 7.67 -12.16
CA LYS A 15 -0.97 8.60 -12.38
C LYS A 15 -2.17 7.91 -13.03
N LYS A 16 -1.94 7.06 -14.05
CA LYS A 16 -2.99 6.30 -14.74
C LYS A 16 -3.69 5.29 -13.80
N GLU A 17 -2.94 4.67 -12.88
CA GLU A 17 -3.45 3.70 -11.91
C GLU A 17 -3.99 4.36 -10.61
N GLY A 18 -3.99 5.70 -10.54
CA GLY A 18 -4.50 6.47 -9.41
C GLY A 18 -3.61 6.42 -8.17
N TYR A 19 -2.30 6.23 -8.33
CA TYR A 19 -1.31 6.36 -7.25
C TYR A 19 -0.66 7.75 -7.28
N PRO A 20 -0.46 8.41 -6.13
CA PRO A 20 0.10 9.76 -6.06
C PRO A 20 1.59 9.83 -6.47
N ALA A 21 2.33 8.72 -6.35
CA ALA A 21 3.75 8.65 -6.66
C ALA A 21 4.18 7.31 -7.27
N ARG A 22 5.19 7.36 -8.15
CA ARG A 22 5.82 6.18 -8.79
C ARG A 22 6.52 5.23 -7.82
N SER A 23 6.72 5.62 -6.56
CA SER A 23 7.32 4.80 -5.51
C SER A 23 6.51 3.53 -5.20
N VAL A 24 5.23 3.48 -5.56
CA VAL A 24 4.36 2.30 -5.40
C VAL A 24 4.97 1.05 -6.02
N TYR A 25 5.60 1.17 -7.20
CA TYR A 25 6.18 0.03 -7.90
C TYR A 25 7.41 -0.54 -7.20
N LYS A 26 8.05 0.22 -6.31
CA LYS A 26 9.12 -0.31 -5.45
C LYS A 26 8.56 -1.27 -4.41
N LEU A 27 7.44 -0.91 -3.77
CA LEU A 27 6.77 -1.78 -2.80
C LEU A 27 6.22 -3.03 -3.46
N GLU A 28 5.53 -2.88 -4.59
CA GLU A 28 4.99 -3.99 -5.37
C GLU A 28 6.09 -5.00 -5.75
N GLU A 29 7.25 -4.50 -6.21
CA GLU A 29 8.42 -5.31 -6.55
C GLU A 29 8.99 -6.05 -5.33
N ILE A 30 9.10 -5.38 -4.18
CA ILE A 30 9.57 -5.96 -2.91
C ILE A 30 8.63 -7.10 -2.48
N VAL A 31 7.32 -6.84 -2.46
CA VAL A 31 6.32 -7.85 -2.10
C VAL A 31 6.42 -9.06 -3.04
N ARG A 32 6.49 -8.82 -4.35
CA ARG A 32 6.61 -9.88 -5.36
C ARG A 32 7.88 -10.72 -5.18
N LYS A 33 9.03 -10.09 -4.96
CA LYS A 33 10.33 -10.77 -4.86
C LYS A 33 10.50 -11.57 -3.59
N PHE A 34 10.07 -11.03 -2.47
CA PHE A 34 10.34 -11.62 -1.15
C PHE A 34 9.15 -12.40 -0.59
N GLY A 35 8.00 -12.40 -1.27
CA GLY A 35 6.78 -13.03 -0.77
C GLY A 35 6.32 -12.42 0.55
N LEU A 36 6.67 -11.15 0.80
CA LEU A 36 6.18 -10.41 1.96
C LEU A 36 4.69 -10.17 1.78
N LEU A 37 3.94 -10.05 2.88
CA LEU A 37 2.52 -9.71 2.83
C LEU A 37 1.63 -10.74 2.08
N ASN A 38 2.14 -11.96 1.88
CA ASN A 38 1.35 -13.10 1.41
C ASN A 38 0.18 -13.34 2.37
N GLY A 39 -1.06 -13.17 1.90
CA GLY A 39 -2.27 -13.33 2.71
C GLY A 39 -2.92 -12.02 3.18
N LEU A 40 -2.48 -10.85 2.70
CA LEU A 40 -3.19 -9.59 2.93
C LEU A 40 -4.69 -9.66 2.59
N ASP A 41 -5.03 -10.37 1.52
CA ASP A 41 -6.41 -10.57 1.06
C ASP A 41 -7.11 -11.79 1.69
N GLY A 42 -6.44 -12.48 2.63
CA GLY A 42 -6.96 -13.66 3.32
C GLY A 42 -6.95 -14.97 2.52
N ARG A 43 -6.40 -15.00 1.30
CA ARG A 43 -6.41 -16.22 0.45
C ARG A 43 -5.36 -17.27 0.83
N ARG A 44 -4.32 -16.88 1.56
CA ARG A 44 -3.42 -17.83 2.23
C ARG A 44 -3.74 -17.76 3.71
N GLY A 45 -4.17 -18.88 4.29
CA GLY A 45 -4.38 -18.98 5.73
C GLY A 45 -3.14 -18.47 6.44
N THR A 46 -3.28 -17.35 7.15
CA THR A 46 -2.28 -16.93 8.11
C THR A 46 -2.12 -18.09 9.10
N PRO A 47 -0.89 -18.48 9.47
CA PRO A 47 -0.73 -19.43 10.55
C PRO A 47 -1.44 -18.84 11.77
N GLU A 48 -2.45 -19.60 12.21
CA GLU A 48 -3.28 -19.38 13.36
C GLU A 48 -2.43 -18.86 14.53
N ARG A 49 -2.50 -17.55 14.77
CA ARG A 49 -1.96 -16.94 15.97
C ARG A 49 -3.08 -16.25 16.73
N SER A 50 -4.11 -17.01 17.08
CA SER A 50 -4.83 -16.87 18.36
C SER A 50 -5.85 -18.00 18.53
N GLN A 51 -5.77 -18.73 19.65
CA GLN A 51 -6.79 -19.68 20.13
C GLN A 51 -8.02 -18.98 20.74
N THR A 52 -8.22 -17.69 20.46
CA THR A 52 -9.39 -16.90 20.89
C THR A 52 -10.06 -16.35 19.62
N GLY A 53 -11.32 -16.72 19.39
CA GLY A 53 -12.07 -16.56 18.12
C GLY A 53 -12.34 -15.14 17.59
N THR A 54 -11.31 -14.31 17.45
CA THR A 54 -11.34 -13.03 16.74
C THR A 54 -10.14 -12.99 15.79
N GLY A 55 -10.31 -13.50 14.56
CA GLY A 55 -9.22 -13.56 13.58
C GLY A 55 -8.73 -12.16 13.19
N THR A 56 -7.61 -11.73 13.78
CA THR A 56 -7.02 -10.42 13.53
C THR A 56 -6.37 -10.40 12.16
N GLY A 57 -6.82 -9.48 11.30
CA GLY A 57 -6.15 -9.21 10.03
C GLY A 57 -4.74 -8.59 10.24
N PRO A 58 -3.98 -8.37 9.16
CA PRO A 58 -2.63 -7.83 9.25
C PRO A 58 -2.63 -6.42 9.86
N ALA A 59 -1.68 -6.18 10.78
CA ALA A 59 -1.42 -4.85 11.32
C ALA A 59 -0.15 -4.29 10.67
N ILE A 60 -0.27 -3.15 9.98
CA ILE A 60 0.82 -2.53 9.21
C ILE A 60 1.02 -1.09 9.63
N LEU A 61 2.29 -0.68 9.74
CA LEU A 61 2.73 0.69 9.97
C LEU A 61 3.51 1.19 8.75
N ASP A 62 3.09 2.29 8.15
CA ASP A 62 3.77 3.01 7.06
C ASP A 62 4.34 4.32 7.62
N VAL A 63 5.66 4.50 7.58
CA VAL A 63 6.37 5.64 8.17
C VAL A 63 7.02 6.47 7.08
N GLY A 64 6.85 7.79 7.12
CA GLY A 64 7.24 8.65 6.00
C GLY A 64 6.29 8.44 4.82
N ALA A 65 5.00 8.33 5.15
CA ALA A 65 3.98 7.83 4.23
C ALA A 65 3.59 8.85 3.15
N ALA A 66 3.79 10.16 3.35
CA ALA A 66 3.36 11.17 2.37
C ALA A 66 4.12 11.02 1.03
N PRO A 67 3.45 11.13 -0.14
CA PRO A 67 2.04 11.50 -0.33
C PRO A 67 1.05 10.32 -0.22
N GLY A 68 1.49 9.09 0.06
CA GLY A 68 0.61 7.97 0.43
C GLY A 68 0.54 6.80 -0.54
N SER A 69 1.42 6.73 -1.54
CA SER A 69 1.40 5.65 -2.55
C SER A 69 1.48 4.24 -1.97
N TRP A 70 2.31 4.04 -0.95
CA TRP A 70 2.47 2.74 -0.29
C TRP A 70 1.22 2.40 0.52
N SER A 71 0.76 3.32 1.36
CA SER A 71 -0.49 3.23 2.10
C SER A 71 -1.70 2.90 1.21
N LEU A 72 -1.91 3.62 0.09
CA LEU A 72 -3.02 3.37 -0.82
C LEU A 72 -2.92 1.98 -1.48
N TRP A 73 -1.71 1.56 -1.86
CA TRP A 73 -1.49 0.23 -2.41
C TRP A 73 -1.82 -0.87 -1.39
N LEU A 74 -1.38 -0.71 -0.14
CA LEU A 74 -1.67 -1.64 0.95
C LEU A 74 -3.18 -1.75 1.21
N LEU A 75 -3.89 -0.63 1.30
CA LEU A 75 -5.35 -0.62 1.48
C LEU A 75 -6.07 -1.40 0.37
N ARG A 76 -5.65 -1.23 -0.89
CA ARG A 76 -6.19 -1.98 -2.03
C ARG A 76 -5.93 -3.49 -1.91
N GLN A 77 -4.75 -3.90 -1.43
CA GLN A 77 -4.43 -5.32 -1.25
C GLN A 77 -5.15 -5.95 -0.05
N MET A 78 -5.33 -5.18 1.03
CA MET A 78 -5.94 -5.62 2.28
C MET A 78 -7.45 -5.88 2.16
N LYS A 79 -8.15 -5.25 1.20
CA LYS A 79 -9.59 -5.44 0.96
C LYS A 79 -10.43 -5.36 2.24
N GLY A 80 -10.17 -4.34 3.05
CA GLY A 80 -10.89 -4.10 4.32
C GLY A 80 -10.49 -5.03 5.48
N ARG A 81 -9.45 -5.85 5.35
CA ARG A 81 -8.96 -6.73 6.43
C ARG A 81 -7.78 -6.11 7.16
N GLY A 82 -7.80 -6.20 8.49
CA GLY A 82 -6.69 -5.76 9.33
C GLY A 82 -6.70 -4.25 9.57
N THR A 83 -5.53 -3.68 9.87
CA THR A 83 -5.39 -2.28 10.24
C THR A 83 -4.12 -1.71 9.64
N LEU A 84 -4.22 -0.54 9.03
CA LEU A 84 -3.09 0.24 8.52
C LEU A 84 -3.01 1.54 9.30
N MET A 85 -1.84 1.85 9.83
CA MET A 85 -1.50 3.16 10.38
C MET A 85 -0.43 3.79 9.50
N ALA A 86 -0.72 4.97 8.94
CA ALA A 86 0.21 5.74 8.12
C ALA A 86 0.60 7.01 8.86
N VAL A 87 1.90 7.26 9.00
CA VAL A 87 2.44 8.37 9.78
C VAL A 87 3.42 9.18 8.93
N ASP A 88 3.18 10.48 8.87
CA ASP A 88 4.06 11.45 8.25
C ASP A 88 3.90 12.81 8.94
N ILE A 89 4.88 13.70 8.74
CA ILE A 89 4.78 15.12 9.13
C ILE A 89 3.94 15.93 8.13
N GLN A 90 3.79 15.45 6.90
CA GLN A 90 2.98 16.06 5.84
C GLN A 90 1.65 15.31 5.68
N ASP A 91 0.65 15.99 5.12
CA ASP A 91 -0.62 15.36 4.82
C ASP A 91 -0.47 14.30 3.70
N LEU A 92 -1.27 13.23 3.81
CA LEU A 92 -1.40 12.23 2.77
C LEU A 92 -2.32 12.76 1.66
N ASP A 93 -1.91 12.60 0.41
CA ASP A 93 -2.71 12.93 -0.78
C ASP A 93 -3.27 11.64 -1.39
N ILE A 94 -4.09 10.94 -0.60
CA ILE A 94 -4.76 9.71 -1.03
C ILE A 94 -6.26 9.81 -0.81
N VAL A 95 -7.00 9.37 -1.82
CA VAL A 95 -8.43 9.09 -1.71
C VAL A 95 -8.59 7.58 -1.69
N PRO A 96 -8.74 6.95 -0.51
CA PRO A 96 -8.99 5.51 -0.45
C PRO A 96 -10.35 5.23 -1.09
N GLN A 97 -10.34 4.50 -2.21
CA GLN A 97 -11.56 3.96 -2.80
C GLN A 97 -11.99 2.75 -1.96
N ILE A 98 -12.77 3.02 -0.92
CA ILE A 98 -13.48 1.99 -0.19
C ILE A 98 -14.74 1.72 -1.01
N GLU A 99 -14.73 0.66 -1.83
CA GLU A 99 -15.99 0.14 -2.37
C GLU A 99 -16.79 -0.42 -1.19
N ALA A 100 -17.99 0.13 -0.99
CA ALA A 100 -18.95 -0.27 0.04
C ALA A 100 -19.65 -1.59 -0.30
#